data_AF-A0A2K8P5Z5-F1
#
_entry.id   AF-A0A2K8P5Z5-F1
#
_cell.length_a   1.000
_cell.length_b   1.000
_cell.length_c   1.000
_cell.angle_alpha   90.00
_cell.angle_beta   90.00
_cell.angle_gamma   90.00
#
_symmetry.space_group_name_H-M   'P 1'
#
loop_
_entity.id
_entity.type
_entity.pdbx_description
1 polymer ?
#
loop_
_entity_poly.entity_id
_entity_poly.type
_entity_poly.pdbx_seq_one_letter_code
_entity_poly.pdbx_strand_id
1 'polypeptide(L)'
;MLSKDQIFKASEQLKKNEVIILPTDTIYGLSAAWNKKNEIKINEIKNANLKKPLIVLISDINQLDILNIEKNEFCELLFEKLTTVIFKTVNGLENIAVRLIVREDIKSILDSTGPIFSTSVNKHGDEPINSKEELENFNKDVKVYFDQEVLNAKPSKIFNSVTKVWVR
;
A
#
# COMPACT_ATOMS: atom_id res chain seq x y z
N MET A 1 11.39 7.92 -10.49
CA MET A 1 11.40 7.89 -9.01
C MET A 1 11.18 9.29 -8.42
N LEU A 2 10.70 9.37 -7.19
CA LEU A 2 10.56 10.59 -6.39
C LEU A 2 11.93 11.17 -6.00
N SER A 3 12.00 12.50 -5.94
CA SER A 3 13.18 13.20 -5.42
C SER A 3 13.34 13.05 -3.90
N LYS A 4 14.55 13.28 -3.38
CA LYS A 4 14.82 13.26 -1.92
C LYS A 4 13.89 14.17 -1.12
N ASP A 5 13.60 15.36 -1.64
CA ASP A 5 12.67 16.32 -1.01
C ASP A 5 11.23 15.77 -0.98
N GLN A 6 10.77 15.15 -2.06
CA GLN A 6 9.46 14.51 -2.10
C GLN A 6 9.37 13.33 -1.13
N ILE A 7 10.41 12.47 -1.06
CA ILE A 7 10.48 11.36 -0.11
C ILE A 7 10.38 11.87 1.33
N PHE A 8 11.15 12.91 1.66
CA PHE A 8 11.13 13.52 2.98
C PHE A 8 9.73 14.07 3.33
N LYS A 9 9.13 14.88 2.45
CA LYS A 9 7.80 15.46 2.67
C LYS A 9 6.72 14.39 2.79
N ALA A 10 6.74 13.37 1.93
CA ALA A 10 5.80 12.25 1.99
C ALA A 10 5.90 11.51 3.33
N SER A 11 7.13 11.23 3.79
CA SER A 11 7.38 10.58 5.08
C SER A 11 6.84 11.39 6.25
N GLU A 12 7.04 12.71 6.25
CA GLU A 12 6.53 13.61 7.30
C GLU A 12 4.99 13.63 7.34
N GLN A 13 4.33 13.66 6.19
CA GLN A 13 2.86 13.63 6.12
C GLN A 13 2.29 12.29 6.62
N LEU A 14 2.90 11.17 6.22
CA LEU A 14 2.50 9.84 6.70
C LEU A 14 2.65 9.72 8.23
N LYS A 15 3.75 10.22 8.80
CA LYS A 15 3.97 10.28 10.26
C LYS A 15 2.92 11.12 10.98
N LYS A 16 2.37 12.14 10.31
CA LYS A 16 1.26 12.97 10.81
C LYS A 16 -0.12 12.34 10.60
N ASN A 17 -0.19 11.08 10.15
CA ASN A 17 -1.44 10.38 9.82
C ASN A 17 -2.27 11.06 8.72
N GLU A 18 -1.60 11.73 7.79
CA GLU A 18 -2.23 12.25 6.59
C GLU A 18 -2.36 11.14 5.54
N VAL A 19 -3.38 11.26 4.69
CA VAL A 19 -3.55 10.41 3.51
C VAL A 19 -2.92 11.12 2.33
N ILE A 20 -2.06 10.43 1.60
CA ILE A 20 -1.36 10.96 0.42
C ILE A 20 -1.48 9.98 -0.75
N ILE A 21 -1.25 10.47 -1.96
CA ILE A 21 -1.11 9.64 -3.16
C ILE A 21 0.37 9.46 -3.45
N LEU A 22 0.80 8.20 -3.54
CA LEU A 22 2.17 7.81 -3.88
C LEU A 22 2.20 7.02 -5.20
N PRO A 23 3.27 7.15 -5.99
CA PRO A 23 3.54 6.14 -7.00
C PRO A 23 3.89 4.81 -6.30
N THR A 24 3.51 3.68 -6.88
CA THR A 24 3.95 2.35 -6.40
C THR A 24 4.57 1.56 -7.56
N ASP A 25 4.96 0.31 -7.31
CA ASP A 25 5.51 -0.59 -8.32
C ASP A 25 4.53 -0.87 -9.48
N THR A 26 3.23 -0.68 -9.27
CA THR A 26 2.21 -0.96 -10.29
C THR A 26 1.35 0.21 -10.70
N ILE A 27 0.76 0.90 -9.73
CA ILE A 27 -0.25 1.92 -9.95
C ILE A 27 -0.11 2.98 -8.86
N TYR A 28 -0.78 4.12 -9.02
CA TYR A 28 -0.87 5.08 -7.93
C TYR A 28 -1.67 4.52 -6.75
N GLY A 29 -1.14 4.74 -5.55
CA GLY A 29 -1.68 4.24 -4.30
C GLY A 29 -2.13 5.36 -3.36
N LEU A 30 -3.41 5.35 -2.98
CA LEU A 30 -3.90 6.14 -1.85
C LEU A 30 -3.38 5.48 -0.57
N SER A 31 -2.48 6.19 0.12
CA SER A 31 -1.61 5.62 1.13
C SER A 31 -1.60 6.43 2.42
N ALA A 32 -1.48 5.74 3.55
CA ALA A 32 -1.42 6.33 4.89
C ALA A 32 -0.75 5.35 5.86
N ALA A 33 -0.19 5.86 6.96
CA ALA A 33 0.42 5.00 7.99
C ALA A 33 -0.55 3.90 8.46
N TRP A 34 -0.02 2.70 8.71
CA TRP A 34 -0.81 1.53 9.10
C TRP A 34 -1.41 1.70 10.51
N ASN A 35 -2.69 2.07 10.59
CA ASN A 35 -3.49 2.07 11.81
C ASN A 35 -5.00 2.16 11.50
N LYS A 36 -5.84 1.79 12.47
CA LYS A 36 -7.30 1.71 12.27
C LYS A 36 -7.95 3.02 11.81
N LYS A 37 -7.45 4.16 12.29
CA LYS A 37 -7.98 5.49 11.92
C LYS A 37 -7.75 5.77 10.44
N ASN A 38 -6.57 5.44 9.94
CA ASN A 38 -6.22 5.68 8.55
C ASN A 38 -6.89 4.69 7.57
N GLU A 39 -7.16 3.44 7.99
CA GLU A 39 -7.97 2.51 7.20
C GLU A 39 -9.37 3.10 6.92
N ILE A 40 -10.01 3.64 7.96
CA ILE A 40 -11.32 4.30 7.84
C ILE A 40 -11.23 5.50 6.92
N LYS A 41 -10.26 6.41 7.13
CA LYS A 41 -10.07 7.61 6.27
C LYS A 41 -9.90 7.25 4.79
N ILE A 42 -9.08 6.25 4.48
CA ILE A 42 -8.86 5.81 3.09
C ILE A 42 -10.17 5.30 2.49
N ASN A 43 -10.91 4.48 3.23
CA ASN A 43 -12.18 3.93 2.75
C ASN A 43 -13.28 5.01 2.59
N GLU A 44 -13.31 6.02 3.46
CA GLU A 44 -14.18 7.20 3.31
C GLU A 44 -13.86 7.98 2.04
N ILE A 45 -12.58 8.30 1.79
CA ILE A 45 -12.14 9.00 0.57
C ILE A 45 -12.55 8.22 -0.69
N LYS A 46 -12.48 6.89 -0.64
CA LYS A 46 -12.85 6.01 -1.76
C LYS A 46 -14.35 5.74 -1.89
N ASN A 47 -15.17 6.25 -0.98
CA ASN A 47 -16.58 5.90 -0.87
C ASN A 47 -16.80 4.37 -0.86
N ALA A 48 -15.96 3.66 -0.11
CA ALA A 48 -16.00 2.21 0.04
C ALA A 48 -16.54 1.84 1.44
N ASN A 49 -16.81 0.55 1.67
CA ASN A 49 -17.10 0.07 3.02
C ASN A 49 -15.94 0.44 3.97
N LEU A 50 -16.25 1.06 5.11
CA LEU A 50 -15.26 1.56 6.08
C LEU A 50 -14.31 0.48 6.61
N LYS A 51 -14.74 -0.79 6.60
CA LYS A 51 -13.98 -1.95 7.03
C LYS A 51 -13.45 -2.78 5.85
N LYS A 52 -13.46 -2.23 4.63
CA LYS A 52 -12.89 -2.92 3.47
C LYS A 52 -11.38 -3.08 3.69
N PRO A 53 -10.85 -4.31 3.67
CA PRO A 53 -9.43 -4.53 3.87
C PRO A 53 -8.58 -3.83 2.81
N LEU A 54 -7.45 -3.28 3.25
CA LEU A 54 -6.45 -2.62 2.40
C LEU A 54 -5.18 -3.47 2.35
N ILE A 55 -4.36 -3.26 1.30
CA ILE A 55 -3.03 -3.87 1.24
C ILE A 55 -2.10 -3.08 2.17
N VAL A 56 -1.26 -3.79 2.91
CA VAL A 56 -0.18 -3.23 3.71
C VAL A 56 1.12 -3.38 2.94
N LEU A 57 1.82 -2.27 2.74
CA LEU A 57 3.13 -2.23 2.12
C LEU A 57 4.21 -2.25 3.21
N ILE A 58 5.25 -3.05 2.99
CA ILE A 58 6.45 -3.14 3.84
C ILE A 58 7.70 -3.01 2.97
N SER A 59 8.79 -2.48 3.52
CA SER A 59 10.11 -2.39 2.89
C SER A 59 11.05 -3.52 3.31
N ASP A 60 10.79 -4.14 4.46
CA ASP A 60 11.60 -5.19 5.03
C ASP A 60 10.71 -6.27 5.65
N ILE A 61 11.09 -7.55 5.47
CA ILE A 61 10.33 -8.70 5.97
C ILE A 61 10.18 -8.70 7.50
N ASN A 62 11.08 -8.07 8.24
CA ASN A 62 10.98 -7.92 9.69
C ASN A 62 9.84 -7.00 10.11
N GLN A 63 9.30 -6.19 9.20
CA GLN A 63 8.10 -5.40 9.49
C GLN A 63 6.84 -6.26 9.60
N LEU A 64 6.86 -7.55 9.24
CA LEU A 64 5.78 -8.49 9.55
C LEU A 64 5.54 -8.61 11.07
N ASP A 65 6.60 -8.44 11.87
CA ASP A 65 6.53 -8.49 13.32
C ASP A 65 5.67 -7.32 13.86
N ILE A 66 5.72 -6.15 13.22
CA ILE A 66 4.87 -4.97 13.53
C ILE A 66 3.40 -5.28 13.24
N LEU A 67 3.13 -6.09 12.21
CA LEU A 67 1.79 -6.50 11.79
C LEU A 67 1.25 -7.68 12.61
N ASN A 68 1.99 -8.16 13.61
CA ASN A 68 1.68 -9.36 14.38
C ASN A 68 1.45 -10.58 13.47
N ILE A 69 2.34 -10.77 12.48
CA ILE A 69 2.36 -11.91 11.56
C ILE A 69 3.61 -12.73 11.85
N GLU A 70 3.43 -14.03 12.10
CA GLU A 70 4.54 -14.96 12.24
C GLU A 70 5.13 -15.33 10.88
N LYS A 71 6.47 -15.30 10.77
CA LYS A 71 7.19 -15.68 9.56
C LYS A 71 7.04 -17.19 9.32
N ASN A 72 6.69 -17.58 8.10
CA ASN A 72 6.49 -18.97 7.68
C ASN A 72 6.97 -19.20 6.24
N GLU A 73 6.77 -20.42 5.72
CA GLU A 73 7.21 -20.81 4.37
C GLU A 73 6.66 -19.91 3.24
N PHE A 74 5.53 -19.24 3.44
CA PHE A 74 4.92 -18.37 2.44
C PHE A 74 5.52 -16.95 2.43
N CYS A 75 6.43 -16.62 3.35
CA CYS A 75 7.14 -15.35 3.32
C CYS A 75 8.04 -15.21 2.10
N GLU A 76 8.57 -16.31 1.56
CA GLU A 76 9.37 -16.32 0.32
C GLU A 76 8.58 -15.74 -0.87
N LEU A 77 7.26 -15.94 -0.90
CA LEU A 77 6.40 -15.38 -1.95
C LEU A 77 6.35 -13.86 -1.96
N LEU A 78 6.69 -13.19 -0.84
CA LEU A 78 6.76 -11.72 -0.80
C LEU A 78 7.92 -11.17 -1.64
N PHE A 79 8.97 -11.95 -1.87
CA PHE A 79 10.09 -11.55 -2.73
C PHE A 79 9.78 -11.73 -4.21
N GLU A 80 8.70 -12.45 -4.55
CA GLU A 80 8.24 -12.54 -5.93
C GLU A 80 7.72 -11.18 -6.44
N LYS A 81 8.09 -10.87 -7.68
CA LYS A 81 7.72 -9.60 -8.31
C LYS A 81 6.20 -9.41 -8.36
N LEU A 82 5.74 -8.29 -7.80
CA LEU A 82 4.34 -7.86 -7.77
C LEU A 82 3.40 -8.86 -7.06
N THR A 83 3.89 -9.58 -6.06
CA THR A 83 3.11 -10.52 -5.28
C THR A 83 2.64 -9.90 -3.97
N THR A 84 1.36 -10.09 -3.66
CA THR A 84 0.78 -9.82 -2.35
C THR A 84 0.41 -11.15 -1.70
N VAL A 85 0.73 -11.30 -0.42
CA VAL A 85 0.40 -12.50 0.33
C VAL A 85 -0.54 -12.13 1.47
N ILE A 86 -1.67 -12.83 1.58
CA ILE A 86 -2.59 -12.69 2.71
C ILE A 86 -2.11 -13.62 3.82
N PHE A 87 -1.82 -13.06 4.98
CA PHE A 87 -1.44 -13.79 6.18
C PHE A 87 -2.52 -13.67 7.26
N LYS A 88 -2.54 -14.66 8.15
CA LYS A 88 -3.30 -14.60 9.40
C LYS A 88 -2.42 -14.00 10.48
N THR A 89 -2.97 -13.11 11.29
CA THR A 89 -2.31 -12.59 12.50
C THR A 89 -2.12 -13.70 13.54
N VAL A 90 -1.09 -13.61 14.38
CA VAL A 90 -0.74 -14.66 15.38
C VAL A 90 -1.91 -15.00 16.32
N ASN A 91 -2.71 -13.99 16.69
CA ASN A 91 -3.89 -14.19 17.55
C ASN A 91 -5.10 -14.79 16.83
N GLY A 92 -5.01 -15.01 15.52
CA GLY A 92 -6.10 -15.60 14.73
C GLY A 92 -7.28 -14.66 14.44
N LEU A 93 -7.17 -13.36 14.70
CA LEU A 93 -8.30 -12.43 14.57
C LEU A 93 -8.44 -11.85 13.16
N GLU A 94 -7.33 -11.41 12.57
CA GLU A 94 -7.33 -10.64 11.31
C GLU A 94 -6.55 -11.33 10.20
N ASN A 95 -6.98 -11.11 8.97
CA ASN A 95 -6.23 -11.44 7.75
C ASN A 95 -5.65 -10.13 7.19
N ILE A 96 -4.35 -10.08 6.92
CA ILE A 96 -3.68 -8.90 6.39
C ILE A 96 -3.03 -9.25 5.07
N ALA A 97 -3.37 -8.49 4.02
CA ALA A 97 -2.74 -8.60 2.71
C ALA A 97 -1.45 -7.77 2.71
N VAL A 98 -0.29 -8.42 2.61
CA VAL A 98 1.03 -7.78 2.68
C VAL A 98 1.73 -7.81 1.34
N ARG A 99 2.42 -6.73 0.98
CA ARG A 99 3.33 -6.68 -0.17
C ARG A 99 4.68 -6.09 0.25
N LEU A 100 5.75 -6.75 -0.15
CA LEU A 100 7.10 -6.21 -0.03
C LEU A 100 7.40 -5.30 -1.23
N ILE A 101 7.80 -4.06 -0.96
CA ILE A 101 8.11 -3.06 -1.98
C ILE A 101 9.59 -3.11 -2.34
N VAL A 102 9.86 -3.16 -3.64
CA VAL A 102 11.23 -3.17 -4.19
C VAL A 102 11.70 -1.81 -4.68
N ARG A 103 10.77 -0.90 -4.99
CA ARG A 103 11.08 0.42 -5.55
C ARG A 103 11.69 1.34 -4.47
N GLU A 104 12.91 1.81 -4.73
CA GLU A 104 13.81 2.38 -3.72
C GLU A 104 13.30 3.66 -3.03
N ASP A 105 12.61 4.53 -3.78
CA ASP A 105 12.04 5.76 -3.22
C ASP A 105 10.92 5.48 -2.23
N ILE A 106 10.04 4.52 -2.55
CA ILE A 106 8.96 4.08 -1.66
C ILE A 106 9.50 3.24 -0.50
N LYS A 107 10.52 2.41 -0.75
CA LYS A 107 11.25 1.70 0.29
C LYS A 107 11.82 2.68 1.33
N SER A 108 12.45 3.77 0.86
CA SER A 108 13.00 4.82 1.73
C SER A 108 11.93 5.51 2.59
N ILE A 109 10.71 5.68 2.08
CA ILE A 109 9.57 6.17 2.86
C ILE A 109 9.21 5.16 3.95
N LEU A 110 9.00 3.90 3.59
CA LEU A 110 8.62 2.80 4.48
C LEU A 110 9.65 2.54 5.59
N ASP A 111 10.94 2.68 5.29
CA ASP A 111 12.02 2.56 6.27
C ASP A 111 11.94 3.66 7.35
N SER A 112 11.40 4.83 7.00
CA SER A 112 11.23 5.99 7.88
C SER A 112 9.88 5.99 8.62
N THR A 113 8.82 5.47 7.99
CA THR A 113 7.44 5.53 8.52
C THR A 113 6.97 4.24 9.18
N GLY A 114 7.60 3.10 8.87
CA GLY A 114 7.02 1.79 9.08
C GLY A 114 5.97 1.43 8.02
N PRO A 115 5.22 0.33 8.22
CA PRO A 115 4.21 -0.13 7.27
C PRO A 115 3.15 0.93 6.97
N ILE A 116 2.69 0.95 5.72
CA ILE A 116 1.60 1.84 5.28
C ILE A 116 0.50 1.03 4.63
N PHE A 117 -0.74 1.49 4.75
CA PHE A 117 -1.80 1.04 3.88
C PHE A 117 -1.60 1.61 2.47
N SER A 118 -2.05 0.86 1.47
CA SER A 118 -2.15 1.34 0.09
C SER A 118 -3.27 0.62 -0.68
N THR A 119 -3.92 1.38 -1.56
CA THR A 119 -4.92 0.88 -2.51
C THR A 119 -4.88 1.73 -3.77
N SER A 120 -5.27 1.17 -4.92
CA SER A 120 -5.47 1.92 -6.16
C SER A 120 -6.22 3.24 -5.96
N VAL A 121 -5.77 4.30 -6.62
CA VAL A 121 -6.51 5.58 -6.68
C VAL A 121 -7.61 5.45 -7.72
N ASN A 122 -8.84 5.24 -7.26
CA ASN A 122 -10.05 5.18 -8.06
C ASN A 122 -11.25 5.36 -7.14
N LYS A 123 -12.38 5.84 -7.67
CA LYS A 123 -13.66 5.64 -6.98
C LYS A 123 -14.02 4.15 -7.07
N HIS A 124 -14.72 3.63 -6.06
CA HIS A 124 -14.98 2.20 -6.00
C HIS A 124 -15.77 1.72 -7.24
N GLY A 125 -15.14 0.86 -8.05
CA GLY A 125 -15.74 0.30 -9.28
C GLY A 125 -15.06 0.76 -10.57
N ASP A 126 -14.30 1.86 -10.52
CA ASP A 126 -13.65 2.47 -11.69
C ASP A 126 -12.23 1.95 -11.93
N GLU A 127 -11.68 2.23 -13.11
CA GLU A 127 -10.27 1.97 -13.42
C GLU A 127 -9.32 2.84 -12.56
N PRO A 128 -8.10 2.36 -12.27
CA PRO A 128 -7.08 3.16 -11.58
C PRO A 128 -6.68 4.41 -12.37
N ILE A 129 -6.64 5.54 -11.68
CA ILE A 129 -6.17 6.82 -12.21
C ILE A 129 -4.64 6.79 -12.34
N ASN A 130 -4.12 7.17 -13.51
CA ASN A 130 -2.67 7.21 -13.77
C ASN A 130 -2.16 8.56 -14.29
N SER A 131 -3.04 9.49 -14.68
CA SER A 131 -2.63 10.82 -15.13
C SER A 131 -2.44 11.75 -13.93
N LYS A 132 -1.40 12.58 -13.98
CA LYS A 132 -1.11 13.53 -12.90
C LYS A 132 -2.30 14.43 -12.59
N GLU A 133 -2.93 14.96 -13.64
CA GLU A 133 -4.06 15.88 -13.53
C GLU A 133 -5.27 15.24 -12.84
N GLU A 134 -5.63 14.02 -13.23
CA GLU A 134 -6.74 13.31 -12.58
C GLU A 134 -6.42 12.97 -11.12
N LEU A 135 -5.18 12.59 -10.79
CA LEU A 135 -4.77 12.36 -9.40
C LEU A 135 -4.91 13.63 -8.55
N GLU A 136 -4.48 14.78 -9.08
CA GLU A 136 -4.59 16.09 -8.42
C GLU A 136 -6.05 16.59 -8.34
N ASN A 137 -6.94 16.02 -9.15
CA ASN A 137 -8.39 16.28 -9.14
C ASN A 137 -9.19 15.26 -8.34
N PHE A 138 -8.60 14.11 -7.98
CA PHE A 138 -9.29 13.03 -7.27
C PHE A 138 -9.82 13.47 -5.90
N ASN A 139 -8.97 14.16 -5.12
CA ASN A 139 -9.35 14.78 -3.86
C ASN A 139 -8.40 15.95 -3.57
N LYS A 140 -8.95 17.16 -3.43
CA LYS A 140 -8.17 18.40 -3.28
C LYS A 140 -7.41 18.50 -1.96
N ASP A 141 -7.82 17.73 -0.95
CA ASP A 141 -7.18 17.70 0.37
C ASP A 141 -6.07 16.64 0.44
N VAL A 142 -5.95 15.78 -0.58
CA VAL A 142 -4.95 14.70 -0.63
C VAL A 142 -3.76 15.14 -1.48
N LYS A 143 -2.58 15.21 -0.86
CA LYS A 143 -1.36 15.58 -1.58
C LYS A 143 -0.93 14.46 -2.53
N VAL A 144 -0.59 14.84 -3.77
CA VAL A 144 -0.07 13.92 -4.79
C VAL A 144 1.45 14.05 -4.88
N TYR A 145 2.13 12.91 -4.75
CA TYR A 145 3.51 12.73 -5.17
C TYR A 145 3.49 11.94 -6.49
N PHE A 146 4.06 12.50 -7.54
CA PHE A 146 3.91 12.00 -8.91
C PHE A 146 5.27 11.71 -9.54
N ASP A 147 5.34 10.63 -10.33
CA ASP A 147 6.42 10.38 -11.28
C ASP A 147 5.96 9.56 -12.52
N GLN A 148 6.76 9.55 -13.58
CA GLN A 148 6.31 8.95 -14.86
C GLN A 148 6.51 7.42 -14.94
N GLU A 149 7.14 6.80 -13.95
CA GLU A 149 7.54 5.38 -13.99
C GLU A 149 6.39 4.40 -13.73
N VAL A 150 5.21 4.88 -13.32
CA VAL A 150 4.04 4.03 -13.00
C VAL A 150 3.28 3.55 -14.24
N LEU A 151 3.70 3.96 -15.44
CA LEU A 151 3.02 3.62 -16.70
C LEU A 151 3.35 2.16 -17.10
N ASN A 152 2.30 1.33 -17.29
CA ASN A 152 2.32 -0.04 -17.87
C ASN A 152 2.59 -1.24 -16.94
N ALA A 153 2.18 -1.22 -15.68
CA ALA A 153 2.35 -2.42 -14.85
C ALA A 153 1.18 -3.41 -14.94
N LYS A 154 1.52 -4.71 -14.99
CA LYS A 154 0.56 -5.81 -14.84
C LYS A 154 -0.07 -5.79 -13.45
N PRO A 155 -1.34 -6.22 -13.30
CA PRO A 155 -1.97 -6.36 -11.99
C PRO A 155 -1.16 -7.31 -11.11
N SER A 156 -1.06 -6.97 -9.82
CA SER A 156 -0.37 -7.78 -8.84
C SER A 156 -1.10 -9.10 -8.59
N LYS A 157 -0.33 -10.18 -8.43
CA LYS A 157 -0.86 -11.47 -8.00
C LYS A 157 -1.17 -11.45 -6.51
N ILE A 158 -2.16 -12.22 -6.10
CA ILE A 158 -2.52 -12.33 -4.69
C ILE A 158 -2.60 -13.80 -4.30
N PHE A 159 -1.74 -14.22 -3.37
CA PHE A 159 -1.78 -15.55 -2.77
C PHE A 159 -2.40 -15.48 -1.36
N ASN A 160 -3.33 -16.36 -1.06
CA ASN A 160 -3.87 -16.49 0.29
C ASN A 160 -3.18 -17.65 1.00
N SER A 161 -2.30 -17.33 1.97
CA SER A 161 -1.55 -18.34 2.73
C SER A 161 -2.42 -19.19 3.66
N VAL A 162 -3.59 -18.67 4.06
CA VAL A 162 -4.53 -19.36 4.94
C VAL A 162 -5.26 -20.47 4.20
N THR A 163 -5.73 -20.18 2.98
CA THR A 163 -6.45 -21.15 2.15
C THR A 163 -5.55 -21.87 1.14
N LYS A 164 -4.28 -21.44 1.02
CA LYS A 164 -3.28 -21.96 0.09
C LYS A 164 -3.70 -21.88 -1.38
N VAL A 165 -4.35 -20.77 -1.78
CA VAL A 165 -4.81 -20.56 -3.17
C VAL A 165 -4.39 -19.19 -3.70
N TRP A 166 -4.12 -19.14 -4.99
CA TRP A 166 -4.05 -17.87 -5.72
C TRP A 166 -5.46 -17.32 -5.90
N VAL A 167 -5.66 -16.07 -5.46
CA VAL A 167 -6.91 -15.32 -5.63
C VAL A 167 -6.96 -14.71 -7.03
N ARG A 168 -5.80 -14.27 -7.54
CA ARG A 168 -5.56 -13.79 -8.91
C ARG A 168 -4.08 -13.78 -9.24
#